data_AF-A0A5Q0BKT5-F1
#
_entry.id   AF-A0A5Q0BKT5-F1
#
_cell.length_a   1.000
_cell.length_b   1.000
_cell.length_c   1.000
_cell.angle_alpha   90.00
_cell.angle_beta   90.00
_cell.angle_gamma   90.00
#
_symmetry.space_group_name_H-M   'P 1'
#
loop_
_entity.id
_entity.type
_entity.pdbx_description
1 polymer ?
#
loop_
_entity_poly.entity_id
_entity_poly.type
_entity_poly.pdbx_seq_one_letter_code
_entity_poly.pdbx_strand_id
1 'polypeptide(L)' 'MVITLGKPNELDAVQSFYNFCGYGGKPVASEDLVLLAWNHDKIAGVVRLCPEEGFLCLRGMQVHPDHRRAGLDA' A
#
# COMPACT_ATOMS: atom_id res chain seq x y z
N MET A 1 8.97 12.36 4.42
CA MET A 1 8.31 11.13 3.94
C MET A 1 9.24 9.97 4.15
N VAL A 2 8.73 8.82 4.61
CA VAL A 2 9.53 7.61 4.87
C VAL A 2 8.80 6.41 4.27
N ILE A 3 9.55 5.47 3.69
CA ILE A 3 9.00 4.21 3.17
C ILE A 3 9.40 3.07 4.11
N THR A 4 8.45 2.26 4.54
CA THR A 4 8.70 1.09 5.40
C THR A 4 8.01 -0.15 4.85
N LEU A 5 8.49 -1.32 5.27
CA LEU A 5 7.74 -2.56 5.11
C LEU A 5 6.57 -2.57 6.11
N GLY A 6 5.38 -2.92 5.63
CA GLY A 6 4.19 -3.07 6.44
C GLY A 6 4.29 -4.29 7.35
N LYS A 7 3.82 -4.14 8.58
CA LYS A 7 3.79 -5.19 9.60
C LYS A 7 2.41 -5.86 9.65
N PRO A 8 2.32 -7.09 10.19
CA PRO A 8 1.03 -7.79 10.30
C PRO A 8 -0.06 -7.00 11.04
N ASN A 9 0.30 -6.22 12.06
CA ASN A 9 -0.64 -5.39 12.82
C ASN A 9 -1.04 -4.08 12.12
N GLU A 10 -0.45 -3.78 10.96
CA GLU A 10 -0.78 -2.59 10.16
C GLU A 10 -1.73 -2.93 8.99
N LEU A 11 -1.99 -4.21 8.73
CA LEU A 11 -2.80 -4.65 7.58
C LEU A 11 -4.23 -4.09 7.60
N ASP A 12 -4.86 -3.93 8.77
CA ASP A 12 -6.19 -3.31 8.89
C ASP A 12 -6.18 -1.83 8.48
N ALA A 13 -5.11 -1.11 8.83
CA ALA A 13 -4.93 0.28 8.41
C ALA A 13 -4.70 0.38 6.90
N VAL A 14 -3.95 -0.58 6.33
CA VAL A 14 -3.73 -0.69 4.88
C VAL A 14 -5.03 -0.97 4.14
N GLN A 15 -5.83 -1.92 4.60
CA GLN A 15 -7.13 -2.22 3.99
C GLN A 15 -8.05 -1.01 4.04
N SER A 16 -8.07 -0.31 5.17
CA SER A 16 -8.83 0.94 5.35
C SER A 16 -8.37 2.02 4.37
N PHE A 17 -7.06 2.16 4.15
CA PHE A 17 -6.50 3.10 3.17
C PHE A 17 -6.90 2.76 1.73
N TYR A 18 -6.85 1.48 1.34
CA TYR A 18 -7.33 1.05 0.03
C TYR A 18 -8.81 1.35 -0.18
N ASN A 19 -9.64 1.07 0.82
CA ASN A 19 -11.07 1.37 0.79
C ASN A 19 -11.31 2.88 0.64
N PHE A 20 -10.58 3.71 1.39
CA PHE A 20 -10.62 5.17 1.28
C PHE A 20 -10.24 5.66 -0.13
N CYS A 21 -9.23 5.05 -0.74
CA CYS A 21 -8.83 5.37 -2.11
C CYS A 21 -9.80 4.84 -3.19
N GLY A 22 -10.85 4.10 -2.79
CA GLY A 22 -11.81 3.48 -3.71
C GLY A 22 -11.26 2.28 -4.48
N TYR A 23 -10.22 1.62 -3.95
CA TYR A 23 -9.59 0.48 -4.61
C TYR A 23 -10.41 -0.80 -4.40
N GLY A 24 -10.97 -1.33 -5.50
CA GLY A 24 -11.82 -2.54 -5.50
C GLY A 24 -11.09 -3.86 -5.67
N GLY A 25 -9.78 -3.92 -5.40
CA GLY A 25 -9.01 -5.17 -5.51
C GLY A 25 -9.29 -6.15 -4.36
N LYS A 26 -8.69 -7.35 -4.43
CA LYS A 26 -8.76 -8.34 -3.35
C LYS A 26 -8.22 -7.77 -2.02
N PRO A 27 -8.68 -8.26 -0.86
CA PRO A 27 -8.08 -7.91 0.43
C PRO A 27 -6.59 -8.22 0.49
N VAL A 28 -5.85 -7.53 1.35
CA VAL A 28 -4.44 -7.82 1.60
C VAL A 28 -4.30 -9.15 2.34
N ALA A 29 -3.55 -10.09 1.78
CA ALA A 29 -3.26 -11.37 2.43
C ALA A 29 -2.02 -11.25 3.33
N SER A 30 -1.89 -12.13 4.32
CA SER A 30 -0.73 -12.14 5.23
C SER A 30 0.61 -12.45 4.54
N GLU A 31 0.55 -13.11 3.38
CA GLU A 31 1.70 -13.43 2.53
C GLU A 31 2.06 -12.31 1.56
N ASP A 32 1.22 -11.27 1.43
CA ASP A 32 1.52 -10.11 0.61
C ASP A 32 2.63 -9.28 1.25
N LEU A 33 3.54 -8.79 0.42
CA LEU A 33 4.49 -7.76 0.81
C LEU A 33 3.86 -6.40 0.57
N VAL A 34 3.74 -5.62 1.64
CA VAL A 34 3.19 -4.27 1.59
C VAL A 34 4.28 -3.26 1.88
N LEU A 35 4.48 -2.29 1.00
CA LEU A 35 5.30 -1.11 1.25
C LEU A 35 4.39 0.07 1.57
N LEU A 36 4.71 0.78 2.65
CA LEU A 36 3.95 1.92 3.15
C LEU A 36 4.77 3.18 3.00
N ALA A 37 4.22 4.16 2.30
CA ALA A 37 4.75 5.51 2.30
C ALA A 37 4.06 6.30 3.41
N TRP A 38 4.84 6.86 4.32
CA TRP A 38 4.38 7.63 5.47
C TRP A 38 4.67 9.11 5.29
N ASN A 39 3.66 9.92 5.57
CA ASN A 39 3.79 11.35 5.78
C ASN A 39 3.41 11.67 7.23
N HIS A 40 4.42 11.93 8.07
CA HIS A 40 4.28 11.91 9.52
C HIS A 40 3.64 10.60 9.98
N ASP A 41 2.57 10.65 10.78
CA ASP A 41 1.90 9.45 11.33
C ASP A 41 0.76 8.93 10.43
N LYS A 42 0.69 9.40 9.18
CA LYS A 42 -0.36 9.03 8.23
C LYS A 42 0.22 8.28 7.04
N ILE A 43 -0.49 7.23 6.62
CA ILE A 43 -0.23 6.55 5.36
C ILE A 43 -0.55 7.52 4.22
N ALA A 44 0.47 7.85 3.45
CA ALA A 44 0.38 8.67 2.23
C ALA A 44 0.29 7.80 0.98
N GLY A 45 0.72 6.54 1.03
CA GLY A 45 0.62 5.61 -0.07
C GLY A 45 0.90 4.17 0.34
N VAL A 46 0.41 3.25 -0.47
CA VAL A 46 0.53 1.80 -0.27
C VAL A 46 0.87 1.15 -1.61
N VAL A 47 1.86 0.25 -1.58
CA VAL A 47 2.15 -0.70 -2.66
C VAL A 47 2.01 -2.11 -2.13
N ARG A 48 1.25 -2.96 -2.83
CA ARG A 48 1.06 -4.37 -2.53
C ARG A 48 1.65 -5.24 -3.63
N LEU A 49 2.57 -6.09 -3.22
CA LEU A 49 3.22 -7.11 -4.03
C LEU A 49 2.75 -8.48 -3.54
N CYS A 50 2.13 -9.25 -4.44
CA CYS A 50 1.69 -10.61 -4.14
C CYS A 50 2.74 -11.59 -4.66
N PRO A 51 3.25 -12.52 -3.83
CA PRO A 51 4.10 -13.61 -4.29
C PRO A 51 3.30 -14.58 -5.17
N GLU A 52 3.76 -14.83 -6.39
CA GLU A 52 3.12 -15.75 -7.34
C GLU A 52 4.20 -16.52 -8.10
N GLU A 53 4.22 -17.85 -7.95
CA GLU A 53 5.15 -18.76 -8.67
C GLU A 53 6.63 -18.35 -8.60
N GLY A 54 7.08 -17.79 -7.47
CA GLY A 54 8.45 -17.33 -7.26
C GLY A 54 8.73 -15.91 -7.76
N PHE A 55 7.73 -15.20 -8.27
CA PHE A 55 7.79 -13.80 -8.65
C PHE A 55 7.01 -12.91 -7.68
N LEU A 56 7.34 -11.62 -7.65
CA LEU A 56 6.56 -10.61 -6.95
C LEU A 56 5.73 -9.82 -7.97
N CYS A 57 4.41 -9.96 -7.89
CA CYS A 57 3.47 -9.32 -8.78
C CYS A 57 2.90 -8.05 -8.14
N LEU A 58 3.02 -6.89 -8.82
CA LEU A 58 2.36 -5.67 -8.39
C LEU A 58 0.84 -5.80 -8.58
N ARG A 59 0.09 -5.84 -7.47
CA ARG A 59 -1.37 -6.00 -7.51
C ARG A 59 -2.13 -4.74 -7.13
N GLY A 60 -1.58 -3.87 -6.28
CA GLY A 60 -2.24 -2.63 -5.90
C GLY A 60 -1.25 -1.54 -5.52
N MET A 61 -1.30 -0.40 -6.21
CA MET A 61 -0.57 0.81 -5.84
C MET A 61 -1.56 1.95 -5.72
N GLN A 62 -1.60 2.60 -4.57
CA GLN A 62 -2.46 3.76 -4.31
C GLN A 62 -1.70 4.81 -3.54
N VAL A 63 -1.88 6.07 -3.93
CA VAL A 63 -1.38 7.25 -3.23
C VAL A 63 -2.58 8.08 -2.81
N HIS A 64 -2.51 8.60 -1.58
CA HIS A 64 -3.53 9.47 -1.01
C HIS A 64 -3.81 10.62 -1.99
N PRO A 65 -5.08 10.96 -2.27
CA PRO A 65 -5.43 11.96 -3.29
C PRO A 65 -4.67 13.28 -3.15
N ASP A 66 -4.52 13.77 -1.91
CA ASP A 66 -3.80 15.02 -1.58
C ASP A 66 -2.29 14.97 -1.85
N HIS A 67 -1.75 13.80 -2.19
CA HIS A 67 -0.33 13.57 -2.44
C HIS A 67 -0.03 13.01 -3.84
N ARG A 68 -1.06 12.89 -4.71
CA ARG A 68 -0.88 12.49 -6.12
C ARG A 68 -0.16 13.58 -6.91
N ARG A 69 0.65 13.19 -7.91
CA ARG A 69 1.44 14.10 -8.77
C ARG A 69 2.54 14.89 -8.05
N ALA A 70 2.90 14.50 -6.83
CA ALA A 70 4.07 14.99 -6.10
C ALA A 70 5.32 14.12 -6.32
N GLY A 71 5.29 13.19 -7.30
CA GLY A 71 6.36 12.22 -7.56
C GLY A 71 6.29 10.96 -6.68
N LEU A 72 5.22 10.78 -5.92
CA LEU A 72 4.95 9.60 -5.09
C LEU A 72 4.51 8.37 -5.90
N ASP A 73 4.10 8.60 -7.14
CA ASP A 73 3.64 7.64 -8.13
C ASP A 73 4.59 7.49 -9.33
N ALA A 74 5.78 8.11 -9.25
CA ALA A 74 6.80 8.12 -10.32
C ALA A 74 7.82 6.97 -10.21
#